data_AF-A0A960NY04-F1
#
_entry.id   AF-A0A960NY04-F1
#
_cell.length_a   1.000
_cell.length_b   1.000
_cell.length_c   1.000
_cell.angle_alpha   90.00
_cell.angle_beta   90.00
_cell.angle_gamma   90.00
#
_symmetry.space_group_name_H-M   'P 1'
#
loop_
_entity.id
_entity.type
_entity.pdbx_description
1 polymer ?
#
loop_
_entity_poly.entity_id
_entity_poly.type
_entity_poly.pdbx_seq_one_letter_code
_entity_poly.pdbx_strand_id
1 'polypeptide(L)'
;MLNDYEQFSDEELRRIKRYVTNTSSHIFCLRNLPEVIKGAIISRYSRSSLGLRSLLLKEFILNEETEFNSIAGEAKEGEFNEHEGQSAAIKKAQRFYDKILDGYGDDSIGELGGTHIAIENVSMIAAKAIENARIGGSPLEKSTRYIYFDQKYEGEYLFYREPNLLASGYRDLYLNTCNHLFETYGKLIPPLTEQIEKIFPKEISISKVAYTAALRAKVLDCLRGLLPASALTNM
;
A
#
# COMPACT_ATOMS: atom_id res chain seq x y z
N MET A 1 -9.01 37.95 -7.12
CA MET A 1 -8.06 36.89 -7.55
C MET A 1 -7.70 37.18 -9.00
N LEU A 2 -6.47 36.88 -9.41
CA LEU A 2 -6.09 36.94 -10.83
C LEU A 2 -6.97 35.93 -11.58
N ASN A 3 -7.96 36.40 -12.32
CA ASN A 3 -8.67 35.57 -13.29
C ASN A 3 -7.75 35.39 -14.49
N ASP A 4 -7.72 34.20 -15.08
CA ASP A 4 -6.97 33.86 -16.30
C ASP A 4 -5.44 34.02 -16.23
N TYR A 5 -4.83 33.50 -15.15
CA TYR A 5 -3.36 33.47 -14.98
C TYR A 5 -2.64 32.67 -16.08
N GLU A 6 -3.30 31.65 -16.65
CA GLU A 6 -2.80 30.86 -17.79
C GLU A 6 -3.86 30.86 -18.88
N GLN A 7 -3.46 31.16 -20.12
CA GLN A 7 -4.35 31.09 -21.29
C GLN A 7 -3.97 29.91 -22.17
N PHE A 8 -4.96 29.09 -22.50
CA PHE A 8 -4.83 27.90 -23.35
C PHE A 8 -5.85 27.98 -24.48
N SER A 9 -5.46 27.55 -25.67
CA SER A 9 -6.38 27.32 -26.79
C SER A 9 -7.34 26.16 -26.51
N ASP A 10 -8.44 26.07 -27.27
CA ASP A 10 -9.41 24.97 -27.14
C ASP A 10 -8.78 23.59 -27.40
N GLU A 11 -7.76 23.52 -28.25
CA GLU A 11 -7.00 22.30 -28.53
C GLU A 11 -6.15 21.90 -27.32
N GLU A 12 -5.45 22.86 -26.71
CA GLU A 12 -4.63 22.64 -25.52
C GLU A 12 -5.47 22.28 -24.30
N LEU A 13 -6.61 22.94 -24.12
CA LEU A 13 -7.59 22.61 -23.07
C LEU A 13 -8.08 21.17 -23.22
N ARG A 14 -8.38 20.72 -24.43
CA ARG A 14 -8.79 19.33 -24.70
C ARG A 14 -7.72 18.33 -24.25
N ARG A 15 -6.44 18.63 -24.49
CA ARG A 15 -5.31 17.78 -24.08
C ARG A 15 -5.12 17.76 -22.56
N ILE A 16 -5.08 18.93 -21.92
CA ILE A 16 -4.81 19.05 -20.47
C ILE A 16 -5.99 18.51 -19.64
N LYS A 17 -7.24 18.68 -20.09
CA LYS A 17 -8.45 18.30 -19.34
C LYS A 17 -8.48 16.83 -18.92
N ARG A 18 -7.80 15.94 -19.66
CA ARG A 18 -7.70 14.51 -19.29
C ARG A 18 -6.87 14.27 -18.02
N TYR A 19 -5.92 15.16 -17.75
CA TYR A 19 -4.88 14.98 -16.74
C TYR A 19 -5.02 15.87 -15.50
N VAL A 20 -5.95 16.85 -15.54
CA VAL A 20 -6.27 17.70 -14.38
C VAL A 20 -7.75 17.65 -14.04
N THR A 21 -8.11 17.94 -12.79
CA THR A 21 -9.52 18.07 -12.37
C THR A 21 -10.14 19.41 -12.77
N ASN A 22 -9.32 20.45 -12.98
CA ASN A 22 -9.78 21.78 -13.39
C ASN A 22 -8.71 22.51 -14.22
N THR A 23 -9.12 23.14 -15.32
CA THR A 23 -8.23 23.82 -16.27
C THR A 23 -8.05 25.32 -16.01
N SER A 24 -8.86 25.94 -15.16
CA SER A 24 -8.84 27.39 -14.91
C SER A 24 -8.71 27.77 -13.42
N SER A 25 -9.11 26.88 -12.51
CA SER A 25 -8.99 27.09 -11.07
C SER A 25 -7.53 27.05 -10.60
N HIS A 26 -7.21 27.91 -9.63
CA HIS A 26 -5.94 27.91 -8.90
C HIS A 26 -5.73 26.62 -8.08
N ILE A 27 -6.82 25.93 -7.72
CA ILE A 27 -6.78 24.67 -6.97
C ILE A 27 -7.31 23.56 -7.87
N PHE A 28 -6.49 22.53 -8.11
CA PHE A 28 -6.78 21.38 -8.97
C PHE A 28 -5.87 20.20 -8.60
N CYS A 29 -6.23 19.01 -9.06
CA CYS A 29 -5.47 17.78 -8.83
C CYS A 29 -5.01 17.19 -10.16
N LEU A 30 -3.83 16.54 -10.16
CA LEU A 30 -3.39 15.66 -11.24
C LEU A 30 -4.15 14.34 -11.19
N ARG A 31 -4.52 13.80 -12.36
CA ARG A 31 -5.20 12.52 -12.53
C ARG A 31 -4.73 11.84 -13.81
N ASN A 32 -4.93 10.53 -13.92
CA ASN A 32 -4.64 9.77 -15.16
C ASN A 32 -3.21 9.96 -15.71
N LEU A 33 -2.25 10.28 -14.84
CA LEU A 33 -0.82 10.37 -15.16
C LEU A 33 -0.08 9.26 -14.40
N PRO A 34 0.91 8.61 -15.01
CA PRO A 34 1.86 7.76 -14.29
C PRO A 34 2.54 8.52 -13.15
N GLU A 35 2.80 7.85 -12.01
CA GLU A 35 3.43 8.49 -10.84
C GLU A 35 4.79 9.11 -11.17
N VAL A 36 5.58 8.44 -12.01
CA VAL A 36 6.86 8.92 -12.53
C VAL A 36 6.72 10.30 -13.20
N ILE A 37 5.66 10.51 -14.00
CA ILE A 37 5.41 11.78 -14.68
C ILE A 37 4.94 12.84 -13.68
N LYS A 38 4.11 12.48 -12.69
CA LYS A 38 3.72 13.42 -11.64
C LYS A 38 4.92 13.93 -10.86
N GLY A 39 5.82 13.02 -10.43
CA GLY A 39 7.05 13.37 -9.73
C GLY A 39 7.94 14.30 -10.55
N ALA A 40 8.15 13.96 -11.83
CA ALA A 40 8.92 14.78 -12.77
C ALA A 40 8.35 16.20 -12.96
N ILE A 41 7.03 16.31 -13.17
CA ILE A 41 6.37 17.63 -13.36
C ILE A 41 6.45 18.46 -12.09
N ILE A 42 6.21 17.87 -10.91
CA ILE A 42 6.25 18.58 -9.62
C ILE A 42 7.68 19.08 -9.33
N SER A 43 8.68 18.25 -9.64
CA SER A 43 10.09 18.67 -9.57
C SER A 43 10.36 19.92 -10.42
N ARG A 44 9.97 19.91 -11.70
CA ARG A 44 10.11 21.07 -12.60
C ARG A 44 9.30 22.27 -12.13
N TYR A 45 8.10 22.05 -11.62
CA TYR A 45 7.20 23.09 -11.14
C TYR A 45 7.78 23.87 -9.96
N SER A 46 8.51 23.21 -9.06
CA SER A 46 9.15 23.88 -7.92
C SER A 46 10.19 24.94 -8.29
N ARG A 47 10.75 24.89 -9.52
CA ARG A 47 11.84 25.75 -9.99
C ARG A 47 11.49 26.53 -11.27
N SER A 48 10.23 26.53 -11.68
CA SER A 48 9.75 27.19 -12.90
C SER A 48 8.91 28.42 -12.58
N SER A 49 8.97 29.42 -13.45
CA SER A 49 8.04 30.56 -13.44
C SER A 49 6.69 30.25 -14.11
N LEU A 50 6.55 29.08 -14.74
CA LEU A 50 5.32 28.62 -15.38
C LEU A 50 4.41 27.89 -14.39
N GLY A 51 3.10 27.98 -14.61
CA GLY A 51 2.13 27.14 -13.93
C GLY A 51 2.26 25.66 -14.30
N LEU A 52 1.80 24.77 -13.41
CA LEU A 52 1.95 23.32 -13.57
C LEU A 52 1.25 22.80 -14.85
N ARG A 53 0.12 23.39 -15.26
CA ARG A 53 -0.56 23.03 -16.52
C ARG A 53 0.25 23.43 -17.73
N SER A 54 0.83 24.63 -17.74
CA SER A 54 1.73 25.08 -18.80
C SER A 54 2.96 24.19 -18.93
N LEU A 55 3.54 23.75 -17.80
CA LEU A 55 4.65 22.81 -17.78
C LEU A 55 4.25 21.44 -18.34
N LEU A 56 3.17 20.85 -17.84
CA LEU A 56 2.64 19.58 -18.33
C LEU A 56 2.41 19.63 -19.85
N LEU A 57 1.81 20.71 -20.35
CA LEU A 57 1.55 20.85 -21.77
C LEU A 57 2.83 21.01 -22.59
N LYS A 58 3.68 21.99 -22.25
CA LYS A 58 4.84 22.38 -23.07
C LYS A 58 5.98 21.38 -22.97
N GLU A 59 6.30 20.93 -21.76
CA GLU A 59 7.50 20.13 -21.52
C GLU A 59 7.23 18.63 -21.64
N PHE A 60 5.97 18.19 -21.54
CA PHE A 60 5.61 16.76 -21.55
C PHE A 60 4.66 16.39 -22.70
N ILE A 61 3.47 17.00 -22.79
CA ILE A 61 2.47 16.59 -23.80
C ILE A 61 2.90 16.96 -25.23
N LEU A 62 3.45 18.15 -25.43
CA LEU A 62 3.85 18.68 -26.74
C LEU A 62 5.31 18.40 -27.09
N ASN A 63 6.11 17.93 -26.13
CA ASN A 63 7.53 17.68 -26.35
C ASN A 63 7.74 16.26 -26.87
N GLU A 64 8.06 16.15 -28.17
CA GLU A 64 8.31 14.87 -28.84
C GLU A 64 9.47 14.07 -28.22
N GLU A 65 10.44 14.75 -27.59
CA GLU A 65 11.55 14.08 -26.89
C GLU A 65 11.11 13.35 -25.62
N THR A 66 9.99 13.75 -25.02
CA THR A 66 9.54 13.17 -23.74
C THR A 66 8.74 11.88 -23.90
N GLU A 67 8.54 11.39 -25.13
CA GLU A 67 7.81 10.17 -25.49
C GLU A 67 6.53 9.96 -24.63
N PHE A 68 5.86 11.04 -24.23
CA PHE A 68 4.84 11.07 -23.18
C PHE A 68 3.70 10.10 -23.46
N ASN A 69 3.26 10.00 -24.71
CA ASN A 69 2.17 9.11 -25.11
C ASN A 69 2.51 7.62 -24.93
N SER A 70 3.79 7.25 -25.01
CA SER A 70 4.25 5.87 -24.78
C SER A 70 4.25 5.49 -23.29
N ILE A 71 4.48 6.48 -22.41
CA ILE A 71 4.55 6.28 -20.95
C ILE A 71 3.17 6.46 -20.30
N ALA A 72 2.38 7.43 -20.77
CA ALA A 72 1.02 7.71 -20.31
C ALA A 72 -0.01 6.65 -20.74
N GLY A 73 0.41 5.64 -21.51
CA GLY A 73 -0.42 4.51 -21.87
C GLY A 73 -1.50 4.84 -22.88
N GLU A 74 -1.25 5.73 -23.85
CA GLU A 74 -2.08 5.80 -25.06
C GLU A 74 -1.78 4.59 -25.95
N ALA A 75 -2.11 3.40 -25.45
CA ALA A 75 -2.23 2.22 -26.29
C ALA A 75 -3.38 2.49 -27.28
N LYS A 76 -3.05 2.57 -28.58
CA LYS A 76 -4.06 2.35 -29.60
C LYS A 76 -4.67 0.98 -29.33
N GLU A 77 -6.01 0.91 -29.30
CA GLU A 77 -6.71 -0.38 -29.27
C GLU A 77 -6.25 -1.22 -30.47
N GLY A 78 -5.51 -2.29 -30.18
CA GLY A 78 -5.02 -3.24 -31.19
C GLY A 78 -3.49 -3.37 -31.19
N GLU A 79 -3.01 -4.57 -30.85
CA GLU A 79 -1.61 -5.06 -30.83
C GLU A 79 -0.89 -5.03 -29.48
N PHE A 80 -1.33 -5.92 -28.58
CA PHE A 80 -0.52 -6.40 -27.46
C PHE A 80 0.29 -7.63 -27.90
N ASN A 81 1.57 -7.44 -28.21
CA ASN A 81 2.59 -8.46 -27.95
C ASN A 81 3.11 -8.21 -26.51
N GLU A 82 2.54 -8.94 -25.56
CA GLU A 82 2.57 -8.64 -24.11
C GLU A 82 3.96 -8.63 -23.45
N HIS A 83 5.00 -9.23 -24.05
CA HIS A 83 6.29 -9.42 -23.37
C HIS A 83 7.42 -8.46 -23.77
N GLU A 84 7.46 -7.95 -25.00
CA GLU A 84 8.57 -7.07 -25.45
C GLU A 84 8.26 -5.58 -25.28
N GLY A 85 7.00 -5.17 -25.52
CA GLY A 85 6.58 -3.76 -25.41
C GLY A 85 6.65 -3.21 -23.99
N GLN A 86 6.34 -4.05 -22.99
CA GLN A 86 6.34 -3.66 -21.58
C GLN A 86 7.76 -3.41 -21.05
N SER A 87 8.72 -4.27 -21.43
CA SER A 87 10.13 -4.10 -21.05
C SER A 87 10.76 -2.85 -21.68
N ALA A 88 10.43 -2.56 -22.94
CA ALA A 88 10.89 -1.36 -23.63
C ALA A 88 10.31 -0.08 -23.00
N ALA A 89 9.01 -0.06 -22.70
CA ALA A 89 8.36 1.06 -22.02
C ALA A 89 8.92 1.30 -20.61
N ILE A 90 9.21 0.23 -19.86
CA ILE A 90 9.85 0.32 -18.53
C ILE A 90 11.27 0.88 -18.63
N LYS A 91 12.09 0.37 -19.55
CA LYS A 91 13.47 0.89 -19.76
C LYS A 91 13.46 2.35 -20.22
N LYS A 92 12.47 2.76 -21.00
CA LYS A 92 12.28 4.14 -21.44
C LYS A 92 11.86 5.06 -20.29
N ALA A 93 10.89 4.64 -19.49
CA ALA A 93 10.48 5.33 -18.27
C ALA A 93 11.65 5.46 -17.28
N GLN A 94 12.48 4.41 -17.14
CA GLN A 94 13.69 4.45 -16.32
C GLN A 94 14.69 5.50 -16.81
N ARG A 95 15.02 5.54 -18.11
CA ARG A 95 15.93 6.57 -18.67
C ARG A 95 15.41 8.00 -18.50
N PHE A 96 14.09 8.17 -18.67
CA PHE A 96 13.43 9.44 -18.40
C PHE A 96 13.57 9.83 -16.92
N TYR A 97 13.39 8.87 -16.02
CA TYR A 97 13.52 9.05 -14.59
C TYR A 97 14.98 9.35 -14.17
N ASP A 98 15.95 8.59 -14.66
CA ASP A 98 17.39 8.78 -14.39
C ASP A 98 17.85 10.17 -14.85
N LYS A 99 17.45 10.63 -16.04
CA LYS A 99 17.76 11.99 -16.52
C LYS A 99 17.19 13.08 -15.60
N ILE A 100 16.07 12.83 -14.94
CA ILE A 100 15.40 13.78 -14.04
C ILE A 100 15.96 13.69 -12.61
N LEU A 101 16.28 12.50 -12.11
CA LEU A 101 16.88 12.31 -10.78
C LEU A 101 18.36 12.72 -10.75
N ASP A 102 19.16 12.24 -11.70
CA ASP A 102 20.61 12.52 -11.78
C ASP A 102 20.90 14.00 -12.03
N GLY A 103 20.00 14.69 -12.74
CA GLY A 103 20.17 16.10 -13.08
C GLY A 103 20.07 17.05 -11.89
N TYR A 104 19.51 16.61 -10.75
CA TYR A 104 19.16 17.52 -9.65
C TYR A 104 19.58 17.06 -8.25
N GLY A 105 19.94 15.79 -8.04
CA GLY A 105 20.48 15.30 -6.76
C GLY A 105 19.55 15.55 -5.57
N ASP A 106 18.24 15.53 -5.80
CA ASP A 106 17.21 15.98 -4.85
C ASP A 106 16.39 14.78 -4.38
N ASP A 107 16.73 14.25 -3.19
CA ASP A 107 16.10 13.08 -2.57
C ASP A 107 14.57 13.26 -2.38
N SER A 108 14.10 14.51 -2.29
CA SER A 108 12.68 14.86 -2.12
C SER A 108 11.81 14.45 -3.33
N ILE A 109 12.39 14.29 -4.51
CA ILE A 109 11.69 13.80 -5.71
C ILE A 109 11.36 12.30 -5.55
N GLY A 110 12.26 11.55 -4.92
CA GLY A 110 12.07 10.12 -4.65
C GLY A 110 10.89 9.86 -3.72
N GLU A 111 10.59 10.78 -2.81
CA GLU A 111 9.45 10.68 -1.87
C GLU A 111 8.08 10.78 -2.57
N LEU A 112 8.02 11.31 -3.79
CA LEU A 112 6.79 11.34 -4.60
C LEU A 112 6.49 9.96 -5.23
N GLY A 113 7.49 9.07 -5.25
CA GLY A 113 7.32 7.68 -5.66
C GLY A 113 6.77 6.84 -4.50
N GLY A 114 5.74 6.05 -4.79
CA GLY A 114 5.20 5.06 -3.85
C GLY A 114 5.31 3.65 -4.43
N THR A 115 5.38 2.65 -3.56
CA THR A 115 5.25 1.25 -3.94
C THR A 115 4.36 0.52 -2.94
N HIS A 116 3.64 -0.49 -3.43
CA HIS A 116 2.88 -1.39 -2.57
C HIS A 116 3.73 -2.64 -2.33
N ILE A 117 4.02 -2.92 -1.07
CA ILE A 117 4.83 -4.07 -0.66
C ILE A 117 3.91 -4.99 0.14
N ALA A 118 3.86 -6.26 -0.24
CA ALA A 118 3.26 -7.31 0.57
C ALA A 118 4.37 -8.05 1.32
N ILE A 119 4.23 -8.14 2.64
CA ILE A 119 5.20 -8.78 3.53
C ILE A 119 4.47 -9.91 4.25
N GLU A 120 4.81 -11.16 3.92
CA GLU A 120 4.12 -12.34 4.43
C GLU A 120 4.99 -13.16 5.37
N ASN A 121 4.33 -13.86 6.31
CA ASN A 121 4.98 -14.79 7.24
C ASN A 121 6.12 -14.15 8.06
N VAL A 122 5.95 -12.89 8.43
CA VAL A 122 6.86 -12.18 9.35
C VAL A 122 6.35 -12.25 10.78
N SER A 123 7.23 -12.19 11.78
CA SER A 123 6.79 -12.12 13.17
C SER A 123 6.05 -10.81 13.44
N MET A 124 5.11 -10.82 14.39
CA MET A 124 4.47 -9.58 14.85
C MET A 124 5.50 -8.56 15.34
N ILE A 125 6.60 -8.98 15.98
CA ILE A 125 7.69 -8.06 16.36
C ILE A 125 8.29 -7.37 15.13
N ALA A 126 8.58 -8.11 14.05
CA ALA A 126 9.12 -7.55 12.82
C ALA A 126 8.11 -6.61 12.14
N ALA A 127 6.83 -6.98 12.10
CA ALA A 127 5.77 -6.11 11.60
C ALA A 127 5.71 -4.79 12.37
N LYS A 128 5.77 -4.82 13.71
CA LYS A 128 5.81 -3.58 14.52
C LYS A 128 7.05 -2.74 14.27
N ALA A 129 8.21 -3.35 14.02
CA ALA A 129 9.41 -2.62 13.66
C ALA A 129 9.22 -1.84 12.34
N ILE A 130 8.58 -2.45 11.34
CA ILE A 130 8.26 -1.83 10.05
C ILE A 130 7.23 -0.71 10.22
N GLU A 131 6.12 -0.97 10.92
CA GLU A 131 5.05 0.02 11.15
C GLU A 131 5.54 1.25 11.92
N ASN A 132 6.52 1.09 12.81
CA ASN A 132 7.10 2.20 13.55
C ASN A 132 7.95 3.14 12.67
N ALA A 133 8.36 2.72 11.47
CA ALA A 133 8.99 3.58 10.47
C ALA A 133 7.93 4.44 9.75
N ARG A 134 7.37 5.42 10.48
CA ARG A 134 6.16 6.18 10.11
C ARG A 134 6.27 7.11 8.89
N ILE A 135 7.47 7.38 8.37
CA ILE A 135 7.63 8.33 7.26
C ILE A 135 7.37 7.60 5.95
N GLY A 136 6.34 8.03 5.21
CA GLY A 136 6.00 7.51 3.89
C GLY A 136 5.25 6.15 3.87
N GLY A 137 5.14 5.46 5.00
CA GLY A 137 4.43 4.18 5.10
C GLY A 137 2.94 4.32 5.46
N SER A 138 2.09 3.48 4.87
CA SER A 138 0.68 3.28 5.25
C SER A 138 0.38 1.78 5.43
N PRO A 139 0.79 1.18 6.56
CA PRO A 139 0.75 -0.28 6.74
C PRO A 139 -0.66 -0.83 6.96
N LEU A 140 -0.91 -2.06 6.51
CA LEU A 140 -2.16 -2.80 6.74
C LEU A 140 -1.89 -4.24 7.18
N GLU A 141 -1.68 -4.43 8.48
CA GLU A 141 -1.45 -5.76 9.06
C GLU A 141 -2.74 -6.59 9.19
N LYS A 142 -2.61 -7.91 9.02
CA LYS A 142 -3.62 -8.91 9.37
C LYS A 142 -4.10 -8.71 10.81
N SER A 143 -5.39 -8.47 10.96
CA SER A 143 -5.99 -8.15 12.26
C SER A 143 -6.19 -9.38 13.16
N THR A 144 -5.54 -9.37 14.32
CA THR A 144 -5.78 -10.30 15.43
C THR A 144 -7.18 -10.20 16.03
N ARG A 145 -7.93 -9.14 15.69
CA ARG A 145 -9.33 -8.95 16.14
C ARG A 145 -10.34 -9.60 15.20
N TYR A 146 -9.99 -9.92 13.96
CA TYR A 146 -10.99 -10.39 12.99
C TYR A 146 -10.70 -11.78 12.42
N ILE A 147 -9.46 -12.26 12.54
CA ILE A 147 -8.99 -13.53 12.00
C ILE A 147 -8.51 -14.42 13.15
N TYR A 148 -8.79 -15.72 13.06
CA TYR A 148 -8.28 -16.72 13.99
C TYR A 148 -6.81 -17.04 13.68
N PHE A 149 -6.00 -17.12 14.72
CA PHE A 149 -4.56 -17.41 14.62
C PHE A 149 -4.22 -18.84 15.10
N ASP A 150 -5.21 -19.68 15.36
CA ASP A 150 -5.08 -21.06 15.84
C ASP A 150 -4.85 -22.09 14.73
N GLN A 151 -4.64 -21.63 13.49
CA GLN A 151 -4.43 -22.49 12.34
C GLN A 151 -3.02 -23.08 12.35
N LYS A 152 -2.91 -24.34 11.91
CA LYS A 152 -1.65 -25.06 11.77
C LYS A 152 -1.31 -25.27 10.29
N TYR A 153 -0.03 -25.18 9.97
CA TYR A 153 0.51 -25.60 8.68
C TYR A 153 1.44 -26.79 8.91
N GLU A 154 1.22 -27.88 8.19
CA GLU A 154 1.97 -29.15 8.39
C GLU A 154 2.03 -29.62 9.86
N GLY A 155 0.94 -29.38 10.60
CA GLY A 155 0.83 -29.77 12.02
C GLY A 155 1.47 -28.80 13.01
N GLU A 156 2.08 -27.71 12.56
CA GLU A 156 2.78 -26.73 13.39
C GLU A 156 2.02 -25.40 13.46
N TYR A 157 2.05 -24.74 14.63
CA TYR A 157 1.56 -23.38 14.75
C TYR A 157 2.49 -22.38 14.07
N LEU A 158 1.91 -21.29 13.56
CA LEU A 158 2.62 -20.27 12.80
C LEU A 158 3.25 -19.24 13.74
N PHE A 159 4.47 -19.52 14.19
CA PHE A 159 5.36 -18.53 14.81
C PHE A 159 6.78 -18.63 14.27
N TYR A 160 7.47 -17.50 14.29
CA TYR A 160 8.83 -17.37 13.79
C TYR A 160 9.81 -18.17 14.66
N ARG A 161 10.60 -19.04 14.03
CA ARG A 161 11.60 -19.85 14.72
C ARG A 161 12.96 -19.16 14.66
N GLU A 162 13.23 -18.29 15.63
CA GLU A 162 14.45 -17.49 15.66
C GLU A 162 15.70 -18.40 15.76
N PRO A 163 16.65 -18.34 14.80
CA PRO A 163 17.75 -19.29 14.71
C PRO A 163 18.66 -19.35 15.93
N ASN A 164 18.96 -18.20 16.56
CA ASN A 164 19.86 -18.16 17.71
C ASN A 164 19.21 -18.81 18.94
N LEU A 165 17.91 -18.60 19.16
CA LEU A 165 17.12 -19.26 20.19
C LEU A 165 17.06 -20.77 19.94
N LEU A 166 16.85 -21.20 18.69
CA LEU A 166 16.85 -22.63 18.35
C LEU A 166 18.20 -23.31 18.53
N ALA A 167 19.30 -22.59 18.34
CA ALA A 167 20.65 -23.09 18.60
C ALA A 167 21.07 -23.01 20.07
N SER A 168 20.26 -22.37 20.92
CA SER A 168 20.56 -22.15 22.34
C SER A 168 19.97 -23.24 23.26
N GLY A 169 20.37 -23.21 24.53
CA GLY A 169 19.75 -24.04 25.57
C GLY A 169 18.29 -23.69 25.89
N TYR A 170 17.74 -22.60 25.32
CA TYR A 170 16.35 -22.19 25.51
C TYR A 170 15.40 -22.72 24.43
N ARG A 171 15.90 -23.48 23.44
CA ARG A 171 15.12 -24.02 22.31
C ARG A 171 13.80 -24.64 22.75
N ASP A 172 13.84 -25.64 23.63
CA ASP A 172 12.65 -26.40 24.00
C ASP A 172 11.68 -25.56 24.83
N LEU A 173 12.22 -24.72 25.72
CA LEU A 173 11.40 -23.76 26.48
C LEU A 173 10.63 -22.85 25.52
N TYR A 174 11.32 -22.29 24.53
CA TYR A 174 10.71 -21.39 23.54
C TYR A 174 9.61 -22.09 22.72
N LEU A 175 9.92 -23.24 22.13
CA LEU A 175 8.98 -24.00 21.29
C LEU A 175 7.75 -24.44 22.09
N ASN A 176 7.97 -25.01 23.29
CA ASN A 176 6.87 -25.47 24.15
C ASN A 176 6.00 -24.31 24.63
N THR A 177 6.59 -23.16 24.96
CA THR A 177 5.84 -21.98 25.40
C THR A 177 4.97 -21.44 24.28
N CYS A 178 5.51 -21.23 23.07
CA CYS A 178 4.74 -20.77 21.93
C CYS A 178 3.60 -21.73 21.58
N ASN A 179 3.88 -23.03 21.53
CA ASN A 179 2.84 -24.05 21.27
C ASN A 179 1.76 -24.03 22.35
N HIS A 180 2.13 -23.96 23.63
CA HIS A 180 1.18 -23.91 24.74
C HIS A 180 0.27 -22.67 24.67
N LEU A 181 0.82 -21.52 24.30
CA LEU A 181 0.07 -20.28 24.12
C LEU A 181 -0.98 -20.41 23.00
N PHE A 182 -0.61 -20.95 21.83
CA PHE A 182 -1.56 -21.17 20.74
C PHE A 182 -2.62 -22.22 21.07
N GLU A 183 -2.24 -23.33 21.69
CA GLU A 183 -3.19 -24.36 22.15
C GLU A 183 -4.21 -23.76 23.14
N THR A 184 -3.75 -22.92 24.06
CA THR A 184 -4.60 -22.25 25.05
C THR A 184 -5.53 -21.25 24.35
N TYR A 185 -5.01 -20.43 23.45
CA TYR A 185 -5.79 -19.52 22.62
C TYR A 185 -6.91 -20.26 21.85
N GLY A 186 -6.57 -21.34 21.15
CA GLY A 186 -7.52 -22.17 20.39
C GLY A 186 -8.62 -22.78 21.27
N LYS A 187 -8.23 -23.37 22.41
CA LYS A 187 -9.17 -24.02 23.36
C LYS A 187 -10.13 -23.04 24.02
N LEU A 188 -9.73 -21.79 24.21
CA LEU A 188 -10.57 -20.77 24.85
C LEU A 188 -11.57 -20.11 23.89
N ILE A 189 -11.38 -20.21 22.58
CA ILE A 189 -12.31 -19.60 21.59
C ILE A 189 -13.75 -20.13 21.76
N PRO A 190 -14.03 -21.46 21.73
CA PRO A 190 -15.41 -21.94 21.85
C PRO A 190 -16.13 -21.55 23.16
N PRO A 191 -15.56 -21.80 24.37
CA PRO A 191 -16.25 -21.49 25.62
C PRO A 191 -16.45 -19.97 25.82
N LEU A 192 -15.49 -19.14 25.37
CA LEU A 192 -15.66 -17.70 25.44
C LEU A 192 -16.70 -17.19 24.45
N THR A 193 -16.77 -17.78 23.26
CA THR A 193 -17.82 -17.48 22.28
C THR A 193 -19.21 -17.71 22.89
N GLU A 194 -19.44 -18.89 23.48
CA GLU A 194 -20.72 -19.21 24.12
C GLU A 194 -21.07 -18.23 25.25
N GLN A 195 -20.09 -17.82 26.05
CA GLN A 195 -20.30 -16.83 27.11
C GLN A 195 -20.66 -15.44 26.55
N ILE A 196 -19.94 -14.96 25.55
CA ILE A 196 -20.19 -13.64 24.96
C ILE A 196 -21.54 -13.63 24.23
N GLU A 197 -21.96 -14.73 23.59
CA GLU A 197 -23.29 -14.85 23.00
C GLU A 197 -24.42 -14.72 24.03
N LYS A 198 -24.22 -15.25 25.24
CA LYS A 198 -25.20 -15.10 26.34
C LYS A 198 -25.27 -13.66 26.86
N ILE A 199 -24.14 -12.96 26.92
CA ILE A 199 -24.05 -11.57 27.41
C ILE A 199 -24.61 -10.60 26.36
N PHE A 200 -24.34 -10.85 25.09
CA PHE A 200 -24.74 -10.01 23.97
C PHE A 200 -25.58 -10.84 22.98
N PRO A 201 -26.83 -11.18 23.31
CA PRO A 201 -27.69 -11.93 22.41
C PRO A 201 -27.99 -11.15 21.13
N LYS A 202 -28.21 -11.87 20.03
CA LYS A 202 -28.51 -11.26 18.73
C LYS A 202 -29.86 -10.55 18.74
N GLU A 203 -29.86 -9.27 18.39
CA GLU A 203 -31.08 -8.49 18.14
C GLU A 203 -31.72 -8.80 16.77
N ILE A 204 -33.04 -8.61 16.68
CA ILE A 204 -33.84 -8.89 15.46
C ILE A 204 -33.41 -7.99 14.29
N SER A 205 -33.09 -6.74 14.58
CA SER A 205 -32.68 -5.71 13.60
C SER A 205 -31.31 -5.98 12.98
N ILE A 206 -30.46 -6.78 13.64
CA ILE A 206 -29.08 -7.03 13.21
C ILE A 206 -29.02 -8.27 12.32
N SER A 207 -28.33 -8.17 11.19
CA SER A 207 -28.10 -9.32 10.31
C SER A 207 -27.26 -10.39 11.01
N LYS A 208 -27.49 -11.67 10.70
CA LYS A 208 -26.71 -12.78 11.28
C LYS A 208 -25.20 -12.60 11.01
N VAL A 209 -24.84 -12.14 9.82
CA VAL A 209 -23.45 -11.93 9.41
C VAL A 209 -22.77 -10.84 10.26
N ALA A 210 -23.43 -9.69 10.43
CA ALA A 210 -22.90 -8.59 11.23
C ALA A 210 -22.73 -9.00 12.70
N TYR A 211 -23.73 -9.71 13.24
CA TYR A 211 -23.67 -10.23 14.61
C TYR A 211 -22.50 -11.21 14.80
N THR A 212 -22.36 -12.22 13.93
CA THR A 212 -21.27 -13.20 14.03
C THR A 212 -19.89 -12.56 13.85
N ALA A 213 -19.75 -11.54 12.99
CA ALA A 213 -18.51 -10.80 12.85
C ALA A 213 -18.16 -9.99 14.12
N ALA A 214 -19.14 -9.29 14.70
CA ALA A 214 -18.96 -8.53 15.94
C ALA A 214 -18.66 -9.43 17.14
N LEU A 215 -19.35 -10.57 17.24
CA LEU A 215 -19.15 -11.58 18.26
C LEU A 215 -17.72 -12.13 18.22
N ARG A 216 -17.29 -12.60 17.04
CA ARG A 216 -15.90 -13.04 16.82
C ARG A 216 -14.91 -11.94 17.19
N ALA A 217 -15.19 -10.70 16.80
CA ALA A 217 -14.30 -9.59 17.15
C ALA A 217 -14.16 -9.39 18.66
N LYS A 218 -15.24 -9.50 19.43
CA LYS A 218 -15.18 -9.42 20.90
C LYS A 218 -14.40 -10.59 21.50
N VAL A 219 -14.68 -11.82 21.06
CA VAL A 219 -13.97 -13.03 21.53
C VAL A 219 -12.47 -12.90 21.28
N LEU A 220 -12.08 -12.54 20.06
CA LEU A 220 -10.68 -12.44 19.67
C LEU A 220 -9.96 -11.28 20.36
N ASP A 221 -10.63 -10.15 20.59
CA ASP A 221 -10.05 -9.02 21.31
C ASP A 221 -9.71 -9.36 22.77
N CYS A 222 -10.49 -10.25 23.39
CA CYS A 222 -10.21 -10.78 24.73
C CYS A 222 -9.05 -11.80 24.75
N LEU A 223 -8.87 -12.59 23.68
CA LEU A 223 -7.90 -13.70 23.65
C LEU A 223 -6.57 -13.35 23.00
N ARG A 224 -6.49 -12.30 22.17
CA ARG A 224 -5.29 -11.96 21.39
C ARG A 224 -4.03 -11.73 22.23
N GLY A 225 -4.18 -11.39 23.52
CA GLY A 225 -3.05 -11.24 24.44
C GLY A 225 -2.31 -12.55 24.73
N LEU A 226 -2.89 -13.71 24.39
CA LEU A 226 -2.23 -15.01 24.50
C LEU A 226 -1.33 -15.31 23.30
N LEU A 227 -1.48 -14.62 22.17
CA LEU A 227 -0.66 -14.89 21.00
C LEU A 227 0.80 -14.54 21.32
N PRO A 228 1.77 -15.43 21.03
CA PRO A 228 3.17 -15.11 21.24
C PRO A 228 3.58 -13.95 20.33
N ALA A 229 4.51 -13.11 20.79
CA ALA A 229 5.03 -12.01 19.97
C ALA A 229 5.74 -12.49 18.68
N SER A 230 6.15 -13.76 18.64
CA SER A 230 6.69 -14.42 17.45
C SER A 230 5.62 -14.94 16.48
N ALA A 231 4.33 -14.85 16.80
CA ALA A 231 3.25 -15.24 15.90
C ALA A 231 3.44 -14.60 14.51
N LEU A 232 3.23 -15.38 13.46
CA LEU A 232 3.40 -14.91 12.09
C LEU A 232 2.18 -14.11 11.64
N THR A 233 2.45 -13.05 10.89
CA THR A 233 1.46 -12.09 10.36
C THR A 233 1.83 -11.71 8.93
N ASN A 234 0.89 -11.06 8.24
CA ASN A 234 1.08 -10.50 6.91
C ASN A 234 0.68 -9.02 6.94
N MET A 235 1.37 -8.17 6.18
CA MET A 235 1.06 -6.73 6.06
C MET A 235 1.35 -6.17 4.67
#